data_AF-A0A136N4B8-F1
#
_entry.id   AF-A0A136N4B8-F1
#
_cell.length_a   1.000
_cell.length_b   1.000
_cell.length_c   1.000
_cell.angle_alpha   90.00
_cell.angle_beta   90.00
_cell.angle_gamma   90.00
#
_symmetry.space_group_name_H-M   'P 1'
#
loop_
_entity.id
_entity.type
_entity.pdbx_description
1 polymer ?
#
loop_
_entity_poly.entity_id
_entity_poly.type
_entity_poly.pdbx_seq_one_letter_code
_entity_poly.pdbx_strand_id
1 'polypeptide(L)'
;MLLIILKLSNKFLKLFNILSIITEIDFLTIFKKKILRFFRNFKFFLVLFHIFALIQFESISQISSKTNLEIFDSEISAGIEKILLYPEINREQKFVFYVSTSKNNKEEKKYTEQVLRKTADKNNIRYSFAKDEKMEAPDSVYNRLAIQVIRLKAEYPVFIKNGFLGEKTMKRRIISDLAISIKNNSSSILAEENLNSKFEDEIFFEDYSRYESPEYRFTQSIPPGLSLLESIIFPAAVITASAVAAILFFAVRSK
;
A
#
# COMPACT_ATOMS: atom_id res chain seq x y z
N MET A 1 13.18 97.55 -11.92
CA MET A 1 13.55 96.50 -10.95
C MET A 1 12.47 95.41 -10.81
N LEU A 2 11.20 95.76 -10.56
CA LEU A 2 10.09 94.79 -10.42
C LEU A 2 9.89 93.85 -11.64
N LEU A 3 10.02 94.39 -12.86
CA LEU A 3 9.84 93.66 -14.12
C LEU A 3 10.91 92.58 -14.38
N ILE A 4 12.11 92.76 -13.80
CA ILE A 4 13.22 91.79 -13.91
C ILE A 4 12.97 90.62 -12.95
N ILE A 5 12.50 90.92 -11.73
CA ILE A 5 12.13 89.91 -10.72
C ILE A 5 10.97 89.03 -11.22
N LEU A 6 9.97 89.62 -11.87
CA LEU A 6 8.84 88.87 -12.47
C LEU A 6 9.27 87.95 -13.62
N LYS A 7 10.22 88.40 -14.47
CA LYS A 7 10.77 87.56 -15.56
C LYS A 7 11.65 86.41 -15.03
N LEU A 8 12.39 86.64 -13.95
CA LEU A 8 13.19 85.60 -13.29
C LEU A 8 12.30 84.56 -12.60
N SER A 9 11.25 84.99 -11.89
CA SER A 9 10.27 84.10 -11.25
C SER A 9 9.61 83.14 -12.26
N ASN A 10 9.13 83.64 -13.39
CA ASN A 10 8.51 82.80 -14.42
C ASN A 10 9.49 81.82 -15.09
N LYS A 11 10.78 82.15 -15.19
CA LYS A 11 11.80 81.21 -15.67
C LYS A 11 12.09 80.11 -14.65
N PHE A 12 12.15 80.45 -13.36
CA PHE A 12 12.34 79.48 -12.28
C PHE A 12 11.16 78.51 -12.17
N LEU A 13 9.93 78.99 -12.28
CA LEU A 13 8.73 78.14 -12.24
C LEU A 13 8.69 77.15 -13.41
N LYS A 14 9.07 77.58 -14.61
CA LYS A 14 9.22 76.68 -15.77
C LYS A 14 10.33 75.65 -15.57
N LEU A 15 11.47 76.04 -14.98
CA LEU A 15 12.56 75.12 -14.71
C LEU A 15 12.16 74.05 -13.67
N PHE A 16 11.42 74.45 -12.64
CA PHE A 16 10.95 73.57 -11.58
C PHE A 16 9.93 72.53 -12.10
N ASN A 17 8.99 72.95 -12.95
CA ASN A 17 8.04 72.03 -13.58
C ASN A 17 8.74 71.02 -14.51
N ILE A 18 9.78 71.44 -15.24
CA ILE A 18 10.55 70.53 -16.09
C ILE A 18 11.36 69.54 -15.24
N LEU A 19 11.99 69.98 -14.15
CA LEU A 19 12.70 69.08 -13.22
C LEU A 19 11.76 68.05 -12.58
N SER A 20 10.56 68.48 -12.15
CA SER A 20 9.54 67.58 -11.58
C SER A 20 9.13 66.48 -12.56
N ILE A 21 8.88 66.81 -13.83
CA ILE A 21 8.52 65.83 -14.86
C ILE A 21 9.68 64.87 -15.15
N ILE A 22 10.92 65.36 -15.20
CA ILE A 22 12.10 64.50 -15.40
C ILE A 22 12.26 63.50 -14.25
N THR A 23 12.07 63.96 -13.00
CA THR A 23 12.17 63.06 -11.83
C THR A 23 11.07 62.01 -11.80
N GLU A 24 9.85 62.32 -12.25
CA GLU A 24 8.77 61.34 -12.38
C GLU A 24 9.07 60.30 -13.47
N ILE A 25 9.60 60.73 -14.62
CA ILE A 25 9.97 59.84 -15.72
C ILE A 25 11.09 58.88 -15.28
N ASP A 26 12.14 59.38 -14.63
CA ASP A 26 13.23 58.53 -14.15
C ASP A 26 12.77 57.56 -13.06
N PHE A 27 11.92 58.00 -12.13
CA PHE A 27 11.32 57.14 -11.12
C PHE A 27 10.46 56.03 -11.75
N LEU A 28 9.60 56.36 -12.71
CA LEU A 28 8.74 55.38 -13.39
C LEU A 28 9.58 54.34 -14.17
N THR A 29 10.70 54.78 -14.75
CA THR A 29 11.60 53.93 -15.53
C THR A 29 12.37 52.97 -14.62
N ILE A 30 12.88 53.46 -13.48
CA ILE A 30 13.53 52.64 -12.44
C ILE A 30 12.54 51.65 -11.83
N PHE A 31 11.32 52.09 -11.54
CA PHE A 31 10.26 51.27 -10.97
C PHE A 31 9.83 50.14 -11.92
N LYS A 32 9.58 50.46 -13.21
CA LYS A 32 9.31 49.44 -14.25
C LYS A 32 10.45 48.43 -14.36
N LYS A 33 11.71 48.87 -14.34
CA LYS A 33 12.88 47.98 -14.43
C LYS A 33 13.01 47.06 -13.21
N LYS A 34 12.73 47.55 -12.00
CA LYS A 34 12.68 46.74 -10.77
C LYS A 34 11.53 45.72 -10.79
N ILE A 35 10.34 46.14 -11.18
CA ILE A 35 9.17 45.26 -11.31
C ILE A 35 9.39 44.16 -12.35
N LEU A 36 9.96 44.50 -13.51
CA LEU A 36 10.26 43.51 -14.55
C LEU A 36 11.25 42.46 -14.05
N ARG A 37 12.25 42.89 -13.26
CA ARG A 37 13.25 42.01 -12.64
C ARG A 37 12.62 41.11 -11.58
N PHE A 38 11.67 41.64 -10.79
CA PHE A 38 10.89 40.88 -9.81
C PHE A 38 10.03 39.81 -10.48
N PHE A 39 9.25 40.15 -11.51
CA PHE A 39 8.43 39.18 -12.25
C PHE A 39 9.27 38.13 -12.98
N ARG A 40 10.45 38.49 -13.48
CA ARG A 40 11.40 37.53 -14.09
C ARG A 40 11.90 36.52 -13.05
N ASN A 41 12.24 36.97 -11.84
CA ASN A 41 12.65 36.10 -10.75
C ASN A 41 11.49 35.26 -10.21
N PHE A 42 10.27 35.78 -10.23
CA PHE A 42 9.06 35.05 -9.83
C PHE A 42 8.74 33.90 -10.79
N LYS A 43 8.86 34.11 -12.11
CA LYS A 43 8.73 33.02 -13.09
C LYS A 43 9.77 31.92 -12.87
N PHE A 44 11.01 32.30 -12.57
CA PHE A 44 12.06 31.34 -12.23
C PHE A 44 11.70 30.53 -10.97
N PHE A 45 11.15 31.19 -9.95
CA PHE A 45 10.71 30.53 -8.72
C PHE A 45 9.54 29.57 -8.95
N LEU A 46 8.56 29.96 -9.78
CA LEU A 46 7.43 29.11 -10.19
C LEU A 46 7.88 27.86 -10.96
N VAL A 47 8.84 28.02 -11.88
CA VAL A 47 9.45 26.91 -12.61
C VAL A 47 10.21 25.99 -11.65
N LEU A 48 11.00 26.56 -10.72
CA LEU A 48 11.71 25.78 -9.71
C LEU A 48 10.73 25.01 -8.81
N PHE A 49 9.63 25.64 -8.41
CA PHE A 49 8.56 25.02 -7.63
C PHE A 49 7.87 23.88 -8.39
N HIS A 50 7.58 24.05 -9.69
CA HIS A 50 7.02 22.97 -10.51
C HIS A 50 8.01 21.82 -10.72
N ILE A 51 9.30 22.10 -10.92
CA ILE A 51 10.34 21.08 -11.00
C ILE A 51 10.43 20.33 -9.67
N PHE A 52 10.43 21.04 -8.54
CA PHE A 52 10.46 20.43 -7.21
C PHE A 52 9.21 19.60 -6.93
N ALA A 53 8.02 20.07 -7.33
CA ALA A 53 6.77 19.34 -7.20
C ALA A 53 6.76 18.06 -8.07
N LEU A 54 7.27 18.12 -9.30
CA LEU A 54 7.35 16.96 -10.20
C LEU A 54 8.35 15.91 -9.69
N ILE A 55 9.50 16.32 -9.15
CA ILE A 55 10.50 15.39 -8.57
C ILE A 55 9.94 14.66 -7.34
N GLN A 56 9.04 15.27 -6.57
CA GLN A 56 8.41 14.63 -5.41
C GLN A 56 7.30 13.61 -5.78
N PHE A 57 6.87 13.56 -7.06
CA PHE A 57 5.82 12.63 -7.50
C PHE A 57 6.33 11.28 -8.03
N GLU A 58 7.64 11.11 -8.24
CA GLU A 58 8.19 9.92 -8.93
C GLU A 58 8.55 8.72 -8.04
N SER A 59 8.12 8.66 -6.78
CA SER A 59 8.44 7.50 -5.92
C SER A 59 7.28 6.89 -5.17
N ILE A 60 6.08 6.88 -5.77
CA ILE A 60 5.10 5.83 -5.44
C ILE A 60 5.56 4.60 -6.22
N SER A 61 6.57 3.93 -5.68
CA SER A 61 6.99 2.62 -6.16
C SER A 61 5.75 1.74 -6.25
N GLN A 62 5.50 1.19 -7.44
CA GLN A 62 4.55 0.09 -7.65
C GLN A 62 5.05 -1.12 -6.86
N ILE A 63 4.89 -1.10 -5.54
CA ILE A 63 4.76 -2.34 -4.78
C ILE A 63 3.40 -2.86 -5.19
N SER A 64 3.37 -3.62 -6.29
CA SER A 64 2.28 -4.52 -6.63
C SER A 64 2.28 -5.61 -5.56
N SER A 65 1.87 -5.27 -4.35
CA SER A 65 1.84 -6.16 -3.21
C SER A 65 0.73 -7.19 -3.45
N LYS A 66 1.13 -8.45 -3.49
CA LYS A 66 0.22 -9.58 -3.60
C LYS A 66 -0.84 -9.51 -2.50
N THR A 67 -2.08 -9.89 -2.82
CA THR A 67 -3.14 -10.07 -1.81
C THR A 67 -2.80 -11.22 -0.87
N ASN A 68 -3.47 -11.29 0.28
CA ASN A 68 -3.30 -12.37 1.25
C ASN A 68 -3.64 -13.73 0.60
N LEU A 69 -4.68 -13.76 -0.23
CA LEU A 69 -5.07 -14.95 -0.98
C LEU A 69 -4.02 -15.36 -2.02
N GLU A 70 -3.44 -14.41 -2.76
CA GLU A 70 -2.36 -14.71 -3.72
C GLU A 70 -1.10 -15.27 -3.04
N ILE A 71 -0.78 -14.77 -1.85
CA ILE A 71 0.34 -15.31 -1.06
C ILE A 71 0.03 -16.76 -0.68
N PHE A 72 -1.15 -17.03 -0.11
CA PHE A 72 -1.56 -18.39 0.20
C PHE A 72 -1.56 -19.30 -1.03
N ASP A 73 -2.10 -18.85 -2.17
CA ASP A 73 -2.15 -19.60 -3.42
C ASP A 73 -0.72 -19.97 -3.84
N SER A 74 0.22 -19.02 -3.79
CA SER A 74 1.61 -19.26 -4.19
C SER A 74 2.37 -20.21 -3.26
N GLU A 75 2.28 -20.00 -1.95
CA GLU A 75 3.02 -20.78 -0.94
C GLU A 75 2.51 -22.23 -0.86
N ILE A 76 1.19 -22.39 -0.86
CA ILE A 76 0.57 -23.72 -0.75
C ILE A 76 0.72 -24.49 -2.07
N SER A 77 0.53 -23.84 -3.22
CA SER A 77 0.76 -24.50 -4.52
C SER A 77 2.20 -24.95 -4.66
N ALA A 78 3.18 -24.14 -4.24
CA ALA A 78 4.59 -24.52 -4.27
C ALA A 78 4.89 -25.74 -3.38
N GLY A 79 4.34 -25.77 -2.16
CA GLY A 79 4.46 -26.92 -1.26
C GLY A 79 3.83 -28.20 -1.81
N ILE A 80 2.63 -28.10 -2.39
CA ILE A 80 1.93 -29.23 -3.00
C ILE A 80 2.66 -29.70 -4.27
N GLU A 81 3.14 -28.78 -5.11
CA GLU A 81 3.89 -29.11 -6.32
C GLU A 81 5.18 -29.86 -5.99
N LYS A 82 5.91 -29.40 -4.97
CA LYS A 82 7.12 -30.07 -4.49
C LYS A 82 6.87 -31.54 -4.13
N ILE A 83 5.80 -31.83 -3.37
CA ILE A 83 5.52 -33.22 -2.96
C ILE A 83 4.92 -34.05 -4.10
N LEU A 84 4.11 -33.48 -4.98
CA LEU A 84 3.57 -34.20 -6.15
C LEU A 84 4.64 -34.60 -7.16
N LEU A 85 5.75 -33.86 -7.21
CA LEU A 85 6.88 -34.11 -8.10
C LEU A 85 7.98 -34.94 -7.45
N TYR A 86 7.73 -35.55 -6.29
CA TYR A 86 8.71 -36.39 -5.61
C TYR A 86 9.09 -37.61 -6.48
N PRO A 87 10.38 -37.96 -6.63
CA PRO A 87 10.83 -38.96 -7.60
C PRO A 87 10.24 -40.36 -7.41
N GLU A 88 9.95 -40.75 -6.17
CA GLU A 88 9.42 -42.08 -5.83
C GLU A 88 7.93 -42.25 -6.17
N ILE A 89 7.26 -41.16 -6.54
CA ILE A 89 5.83 -41.17 -6.83
C ILE A 89 5.60 -41.46 -8.31
N ASN A 90 4.90 -42.56 -8.59
CA ASN A 90 4.43 -42.85 -9.93
C ASN A 90 3.28 -41.90 -10.31
N ARG A 91 3.60 -40.86 -11.06
CA ARG A 91 2.65 -39.82 -11.50
C ARG A 91 1.67 -40.27 -12.58
N GLU A 92 1.92 -41.41 -13.23
CA GLU A 92 0.97 -41.99 -14.17
C GLU A 92 -0.25 -42.57 -13.42
N GLN A 93 -0.07 -42.98 -12.17
CA GLN A 93 -1.18 -43.47 -11.35
C GLN A 93 -2.14 -42.35 -10.98
N LYS A 94 -3.41 -42.71 -10.83
CA LYS A 94 -4.42 -41.77 -10.36
C LYS A 94 -4.12 -41.38 -8.91
N PHE A 95 -4.32 -40.11 -8.58
CA PHE A 95 -4.28 -39.63 -7.20
C PHE A 95 -5.69 -39.54 -6.63
N VAL A 96 -5.85 -40.03 -5.40
CA VAL A 96 -7.03 -39.83 -4.59
C VAL A 96 -6.67 -38.79 -3.54
N PHE A 97 -7.31 -37.63 -3.59
CA PHE A 97 -7.07 -36.51 -2.69
C PHE A 97 -8.05 -36.55 -1.53
N TYR A 98 -7.55 -36.29 -0.32
CA TYR A 98 -8.36 -36.07 0.87
C TYR A 98 -7.84 -34.87 1.63
N VAL A 99 -8.75 -33.97 1.99
CA VAL A 99 -8.44 -32.77 2.78
C VAL A 99 -9.20 -32.84 4.09
N SER A 100 -8.46 -32.84 5.19
CA SER A 100 -8.97 -32.65 6.55
C SER A 100 -8.51 -31.31 7.11
N THR A 101 -9.22 -30.82 8.12
CA THR A 101 -8.88 -29.57 8.80
C THR A 101 -8.99 -29.79 10.31
N SER A 102 -8.10 -29.22 11.10
CA SER A 102 -8.05 -29.44 12.56
C SER A 102 -9.33 -29.06 13.31
N LYS A 103 -10.19 -28.21 12.73
CA LYS A 103 -11.45 -27.73 13.34
C LYS A 103 -12.68 -28.00 12.47
N ASN A 104 -12.59 -28.91 11.49
CA ASN A 104 -13.63 -29.13 10.49
C ASN A 104 -14.09 -27.81 9.81
N ASN A 105 -13.13 -26.90 9.57
CA ASN A 105 -13.37 -25.62 8.92
C ASN A 105 -13.64 -25.86 7.42
N LYS A 106 -14.90 -25.69 7.02
CA LYS A 106 -15.34 -25.91 5.64
C LYS A 106 -14.71 -24.94 4.64
N GLU A 107 -14.40 -23.72 5.05
CA GLU A 107 -13.77 -22.70 4.18
C GLU A 107 -12.33 -23.10 3.85
N GLU A 108 -11.53 -23.42 4.86
CA GLU A 108 -10.14 -23.89 4.69
C GLU A 108 -10.08 -25.18 3.86
N LYS A 109 -11.01 -26.11 4.10
CA LYS A 109 -11.14 -27.34 3.30
C LYS A 109 -11.41 -27.01 1.83
N LYS A 110 -12.45 -26.23 1.56
CA LYS A 110 -12.86 -25.85 0.20
C LYS A 110 -11.71 -25.15 -0.53
N TYR A 111 -11.06 -24.19 0.13
CA TYR A 111 -9.91 -23.48 -0.41
C TYR A 111 -8.77 -24.44 -0.80
N THR A 112 -8.35 -25.31 0.13
CA THR A 112 -7.25 -26.25 -0.08
C THR A 112 -7.57 -27.26 -1.19
N GLU A 113 -8.82 -27.75 -1.28
CA GLU A 113 -9.26 -28.59 -2.39
C GLU A 113 -9.18 -27.85 -3.74
N GLN A 114 -9.46 -26.54 -3.76
CA GLN A 114 -9.37 -25.72 -4.96
C GLN A 114 -7.92 -25.51 -5.40
N VAL A 115 -7.00 -25.25 -4.45
CA VAL A 115 -5.56 -25.15 -4.72
C VAL A 115 -5.00 -26.49 -5.23
N LEU A 116 -5.42 -27.61 -4.64
CA LEU A 116 -5.08 -28.95 -5.09
C LEU A 116 -5.52 -29.20 -6.54
N ARG A 117 -6.77 -28.83 -6.90
CA ARG A 117 -7.26 -28.94 -8.29
C ARG A 117 -6.39 -28.13 -9.25
N LYS A 118 -6.21 -26.84 -8.97
CA LYS A 118 -5.36 -25.95 -9.79
C LYS A 118 -3.95 -26.53 -9.98
N THR A 119 -3.34 -27.04 -8.91
CA THR A 119 -1.97 -27.58 -8.94
C THR A 119 -1.89 -28.90 -9.70
N ALA A 120 -2.87 -29.80 -9.53
CA ALA A 120 -2.93 -31.06 -10.24
C ALA A 120 -3.22 -30.86 -11.74
N ASP A 121 -4.15 -29.96 -12.08
CA ASP A 121 -4.47 -29.57 -13.46
C ASP A 121 -3.25 -28.97 -14.16
N LYS A 122 -2.54 -28.03 -13.51
CA LYS A 122 -1.29 -27.44 -14.01
C LYS A 122 -0.23 -28.50 -14.36
N ASN A 123 -0.18 -29.58 -13.58
CA ASN A 123 0.81 -30.65 -13.73
C ASN A 123 0.29 -31.88 -14.51
N ASN A 124 -0.90 -31.80 -15.11
CA ASN A 124 -1.54 -32.90 -15.86
C ASN A 124 -1.70 -34.20 -15.03
N ILE A 125 -1.97 -34.08 -13.74
CA ILE A 125 -2.13 -35.23 -12.83
C ILE A 125 -3.58 -35.70 -12.85
N ARG A 126 -3.80 -37.01 -13.04
CA ARG A 126 -5.15 -37.60 -12.95
C ARG A 126 -5.56 -37.71 -11.48
N TYR A 127 -6.65 -37.05 -11.08
CA TYR A 127 -7.09 -37.07 -9.68
C TYR A 127 -8.58 -37.33 -9.48
N SER A 128 -8.95 -37.67 -8.23
CA SER A 128 -10.32 -37.62 -7.71
C SER A 128 -10.30 -37.28 -6.22
N PHE A 129 -11.40 -36.75 -5.69
CA PHE A 129 -11.53 -36.48 -4.26
C PHE A 129 -12.25 -37.62 -3.54
N ALA A 130 -11.66 -38.09 -2.44
CA ALA A 130 -12.29 -39.05 -1.54
C ALA A 130 -13.41 -38.39 -0.74
N LYS A 131 -14.46 -39.16 -0.43
CA LYS A 131 -15.55 -38.72 0.45
C LYS A 131 -15.17 -38.81 1.92
N ASP A 132 -14.26 -39.71 2.27
CA ASP A 132 -13.83 -40.01 3.62
C ASP A 132 -12.31 -40.24 3.71
N GLU A 133 -11.82 -40.38 4.93
CA GLU A 133 -10.40 -40.60 5.25
C GLU A 133 -9.89 -41.97 4.79
N LYS A 134 -10.79 -42.93 4.53
CA LYS A 134 -10.40 -44.26 4.07
C LYS A 134 -9.83 -44.21 2.65
N MET A 135 -10.25 -43.22 1.85
CA MET A 135 -9.70 -42.96 0.51
C MET A 135 -9.73 -44.21 -0.38
N GLU A 136 -10.81 -44.98 -0.27
CA GLU A 136 -11.02 -46.20 -1.06
C GLU A 136 -11.37 -45.81 -2.50
N ALA A 137 -10.63 -46.36 -3.47
CA ALA A 137 -11.00 -46.30 -4.88
C ALA A 137 -11.33 -47.71 -5.38
N PRO A 138 -12.46 -47.90 -6.08
CA PRO A 138 -13.05 -49.22 -6.30
C PRO A 138 -12.15 -50.21 -7.06
N ASP A 139 -11.35 -49.80 -8.06
CA ASP A 139 -10.71 -50.79 -8.97
C ASP A 139 -9.37 -50.37 -9.59
N SER A 140 -8.47 -49.64 -8.90
CA SER A 140 -7.21 -49.21 -9.54
C SER A 140 -6.00 -49.17 -8.61
N VAL A 141 -4.80 -49.17 -9.19
CA VAL A 141 -3.57 -48.77 -8.49
C VAL A 141 -3.56 -47.24 -8.43
N TYR A 142 -3.57 -46.68 -7.23
CA TYR A 142 -3.64 -45.23 -7.00
C TYR A 142 -2.69 -44.79 -5.87
N ASN A 143 -2.35 -43.51 -5.92
CA ASN A 143 -1.69 -42.80 -4.82
C ASN A 143 -2.74 -42.09 -3.98
N ARG A 144 -2.62 -42.17 -2.66
CA ARG A 144 -3.45 -41.45 -1.69
C ARG A 144 -2.68 -40.24 -1.22
N LEU A 145 -3.16 -39.04 -1.53
CA LEU A 145 -2.62 -37.80 -0.99
C LEU A 145 -3.58 -37.25 0.06
N ALA A 146 -3.14 -37.21 1.30
CA ALA A 146 -3.88 -36.63 2.41
C ALA A 146 -3.21 -35.30 2.81
N ILE A 147 -4.01 -34.23 2.87
CA ILE A 147 -3.62 -32.93 3.44
C ILE A 147 -4.41 -32.69 4.71
N GLN A 148 -3.72 -32.45 5.81
CA GLN A 148 -4.30 -31.91 7.03
C GLN A 148 -3.96 -30.42 7.12
N VAL A 149 -4.98 -29.57 7.04
CA VAL A 149 -4.86 -28.13 7.30
C VAL A 149 -4.79 -27.92 8.81
N ILE A 150 -3.61 -27.53 9.30
CA ILE A 150 -3.38 -27.26 10.71
C ILE A 150 -3.80 -25.83 11.04
N ARG A 151 -3.34 -24.87 10.22
CA ARG A 151 -3.60 -23.43 10.41
C ARG A 151 -3.39 -22.66 9.11
N LEU A 152 -4.38 -21.87 8.71
CA LEU A 152 -4.23 -20.78 7.74
C LEU A 152 -4.58 -19.47 8.45
N LYS A 153 -3.71 -18.47 8.42
CA LYS A 153 -3.97 -17.21 9.12
C LYS A 153 -3.24 -16.01 8.48
N ALA A 154 -3.96 -14.94 8.23
CA ALA A 154 -3.42 -13.60 8.02
C ALA A 154 -3.47 -12.79 9.33
N GLU A 155 -2.40 -12.07 9.66
CA GLU A 155 -2.36 -11.17 10.81
C GLU A 155 -1.53 -9.90 10.58
N TYR A 156 -1.92 -8.83 11.28
CA TYR A 156 -1.23 -7.55 11.29
C TYR A 156 -0.75 -7.26 12.72
N PRO A 157 0.40 -7.83 13.14
CA PRO A 157 0.74 -7.84 14.56
C PRO A 157 1.09 -6.46 15.13
N VAL A 158 1.78 -5.61 14.36
CA VAL A 158 2.34 -4.34 14.85
C VAL A 158 2.44 -3.30 13.74
N PHE A 159 2.40 -2.02 14.12
CA PHE A 159 2.87 -0.93 13.27
C PHE A 159 4.40 -0.94 13.18
N ILE A 160 4.95 -0.80 11.97
CA ILE A 160 6.38 -0.64 11.73
C ILE A 160 6.73 0.84 11.77
N LYS A 161 5.99 1.65 11.00
CA LYS A 161 6.03 3.11 11.07
C LYS A 161 4.68 3.60 11.55
N ASN A 162 4.70 4.25 12.71
CA ASN A 162 3.55 4.99 13.23
C ASN A 162 3.93 6.47 13.37
N GLY A 163 4.26 7.08 12.23
CA GLY A 163 4.53 8.51 12.16
C GLY A 163 3.26 9.29 12.44
N PHE A 164 3.37 10.29 13.31
CA PHE A 164 2.25 11.15 13.67
C PHE A 164 1.76 12.01 12.49
N LEU A 165 2.70 12.58 11.74
CA LEU A 165 2.49 13.25 10.46
C LEU A 165 3.33 12.51 9.42
N GLY A 166 2.77 11.46 8.82
CA GLY A 166 3.46 10.65 7.82
C GLY A 166 2.71 9.37 7.50
N GLU A 167 3.25 8.64 6.54
CA GLU A 167 2.71 7.34 6.12
C GLU A 167 2.79 6.34 7.27
N LYS A 168 1.66 5.69 7.56
CA LYS A 168 1.60 4.60 8.51
C LYS A 168 1.75 3.29 7.80
N THR A 169 2.69 2.48 8.26
CA THR A 169 2.92 1.14 7.73
C THR A 169 2.85 0.13 8.86
N MET A 170 2.33 -1.05 8.53
CA MET A 170 2.22 -2.15 9.45
C MET A 170 2.84 -3.41 8.89
N LYS A 171 3.26 -4.27 9.81
CA LYS A 171 3.75 -5.59 9.47
C LYS A 171 2.55 -6.45 9.10
N ARG A 172 2.59 -7.07 7.93
CA ARG A 172 1.68 -8.15 7.55
C ARG A 172 2.40 -9.48 7.71
N ARG A 173 1.69 -10.48 8.21
CA ARG A 173 2.19 -11.86 8.34
C ARG A 173 1.12 -12.84 7.85
N ILE A 174 1.52 -13.72 6.94
CA ILE A 174 0.69 -14.80 6.41
C ILE A 174 1.32 -16.13 6.84
N ILE A 175 0.54 -16.99 7.48
CA ILE A 175 0.97 -18.26 8.05
C ILE A 175 0.15 -19.39 7.43
N SER A 176 0.82 -20.38 6.85
CA SER A 176 0.21 -21.62 6.38
C SER A 176 0.94 -22.84 6.93
N ASP A 177 0.24 -23.60 7.77
CA ASP A 177 0.69 -24.86 8.34
C ASP A 177 -0.17 -26.01 7.80
N LEU A 178 0.45 -26.91 7.03
CA LEU A 178 -0.17 -28.10 6.46
C LEU A 178 0.71 -29.32 6.75
N ALA A 179 0.11 -30.45 7.08
CA ALA A 179 0.77 -31.74 6.99
C ALA A 179 0.29 -32.46 5.74
N ILE A 180 1.22 -32.88 4.88
CA ILE A 180 0.93 -33.53 3.61
C ILE A 180 1.57 -34.91 3.61
N SER A 181 0.81 -35.94 3.27
CA SER A 181 1.32 -37.30 3.12
C SER A 181 0.82 -37.94 1.85
N ILE A 182 1.70 -38.69 1.19
CA ILE A 182 1.38 -39.50 0.02
C ILE A 182 1.67 -40.95 0.36
N LYS A 183 0.66 -41.81 0.18
CA LYS A 183 0.75 -43.25 0.40
C LYS A 183 0.40 -43.99 -0.89
N ASN A 184 1.02 -45.14 -1.11
CA ASN A 184 0.60 -46.04 -2.19
C ASN A 184 -0.66 -46.84 -1.79
N ASN A 185 -1.14 -47.69 -2.69
CA ASN A 185 -2.29 -48.55 -2.41
C ASN A 185 -2.04 -49.57 -1.27
N SER A 186 -0.78 -49.93 -1.00
CA SER A 186 -0.39 -50.80 0.12
C SER A 186 -0.28 -50.05 1.45
N SER A 187 -0.66 -48.77 1.50
CA SER A 187 -0.54 -47.87 2.65
C SER A 187 0.89 -47.55 3.09
N SER A 188 1.90 -47.88 2.28
CA SER A 188 3.27 -47.45 2.49
C SER A 188 3.39 -45.95 2.20
N ILE A 189 4.05 -45.21 3.09
CA ILE A 189 4.33 -43.78 2.90
C ILE A 189 5.39 -43.64 1.82
N LEU A 190 5.06 -42.92 0.75
CA LEU A 190 5.97 -42.56 -0.34
C LEU A 190 6.62 -41.20 -0.10
N ALA A 191 5.87 -40.26 0.48
CA ALA A 191 6.37 -38.94 0.83
C ALA A 191 5.56 -38.37 1.99
N GLU A 192 6.21 -37.61 2.86
CA GLU A 192 5.58 -36.87 3.95
C GLU A 192 6.31 -35.54 4.13
N GLU A 193 5.55 -34.45 4.19
CA GLU A 193 6.09 -33.12 4.35
C GLU A 193 5.19 -32.26 5.24
N ASN A 194 5.81 -31.54 6.16
CA ASN A 194 5.14 -30.51 6.94
C ASN A 194 5.46 -29.15 6.31
N LEU A 195 4.48 -28.58 5.61
CA LEU A 195 4.57 -27.22 5.10
C LEU A 195 4.32 -26.26 6.25
N ASN A 196 5.36 -25.54 6.67
CA ASN A 196 5.27 -24.44 7.63
C ASN A 196 5.82 -23.19 6.94
N SER A 197 4.95 -22.52 6.18
CA SER A 197 5.31 -21.28 5.49
C SER A 197 4.86 -20.07 6.29
N LYS A 198 5.75 -19.08 6.34
CA LYS A 198 5.57 -17.81 7.02
C LYS A 198 6.10 -16.69 6.13
N PHE A 199 5.18 -15.93 5.56
CA PHE A 199 5.49 -14.75 4.77
C PHE A 199 5.30 -13.50 5.63
N GLU A 200 6.25 -12.56 5.56
CA GLU A 200 6.19 -11.28 6.27
C GLU A 200 6.63 -10.13 5.37
N ASP A 201 5.86 -9.04 5.36
CA ASP A 201 6.20 -7.79 4.67
C ASP A 201 5.62 -6.55 5.37
N GLU A 202 5.93 -5.38 4.83
CA GLU A 202 5.44 -4.08 5.28
C GLU A 202 4.39 -3.57 4.28
N ILE A 203 3.22 -3.18 4.77
CA ILE A 203 2.13 -2.63 3.96
C ILE A 203 1.64 -1.31 4.54
N PHE A 204 1.11 -0.45 3.68
CA PHE A 204 0.43 0.77 4.11
C PHE A 204 -0.85 0.44 4.88
N PHE A 205 -1.02 1.10 6.03
CA PHE A 205 -2.20 0.92 6.87
C PHE A 205 -3.49 1.34 6.15
N GLU A 206 -3.44 2.37 5.32
CA GLU A 206 -4.63 2.87 4.61
C GLU A 206 -5.13 1.91 3.53
N ASP A 207 -4.21 1.16 2.91
CA ASP A 207 -4.51 0.24 1.81
C ASP A 207 -4.76 -1.20 2.25
N TYR A 208 -4.75 -1.48 3.56
CA TYR A 208 -4.72 -2.87 4.04
C TYR A 208 -5.90 -3.73 3.58
N SER A 209 -7.08 -3.11 3.51
CA SER A 209 -8.31 -3.75 3.09
C SER A 209 -8.25 -4.26 1.65
N ARG A 210 -7.37 -3.69 0.81
CA ARG A 210 -7.13 -4.14 -0.56
C ARG A 210 -6.36 -5.46 -0.63
N TYR A 211 -5.62 -5.81 0.41
CA TYR A 211 -4.91 -7.09 0.48
C TYR A 211 -5.79 -8.23 1.01
N GLU A 212 -6.94 -7.90 1.61
CA GLU A 212 -7.85 -8.91 2.14
C GLU A 212 -8.79 -9.45 1.06
N SER A 213 -9.19 -10.72 1.20
CA SER A 213 -10.13 -11.35 0.28
C SER A 213 -11.40 -11.76 1.03
N PRO A 214 -12.56 -11.13 0.75
CA PRO A 214 -13.79 -11.40 1.50
C PRO A 214 -14.33 -12.82 1.30
N GLU A 215 -13.82 -13.56 0.32
CA GLU A 215 -14.19 -14.96 0.06
C GLU A 215 -13.82 -15.89 1.22
N TYR A 216 -12.73 -15.60 1.95
CA TYR A 216 -12.16 -16.50 2.95
C TYR A 216 -11.79 -15.77 4.24
N ARG A 217 -12.42 -16.14 5.36
CA ARG A 217 -12.22 -15.46 6.66
C ARG A 217 -10.79 -15.52 7.17
N PHE A 218 -10.05 -16.59 6.86
CA PHE A 218 -8.65 -16.75 7.27
C PHE A 218 -7.68 -15.77 6.57
N THR A 219 -8.14 -15.07 5.52
CA THR A 219 -7.38 -14.03 4.83
C THR A 219 -7.59 -12.64 5.44
N GLN A 220 -8.47 -12.51 6.42
CA GLN A 220 -8.83 -11.25 7.07
C GLN A 220 -8.25 -11.19 8.49
N SER A 221 -7.91 -9.98 8.93
CA SER A 221 -7.48 -9.76 10.31
C SER A 221 -7.81 -8.35 10.78
N ILE A 222 -7.98 -8.19 12.09
CA ILE A 222 -8.14 -6.87 12.69
C ILE A 222 -6.75 -6.21 12.71
N PRO A 223 -6.59 -5.01 12.12
CA PRO A 223 -5.32 -4.29 12.18
C PRO A 223 -5.02 -3.82 13.60
N PRO A 224 -3.76 -3.53 13.93
CA PRO A 224 -3.41 -3.01 15.25
C PRO A 224 -4.15 -1.70 15.51
N GLY A 225 -4.65 -1.52 16.73
CA GLY A 225 -5.40 -0.31 17.10
C GLY A 225 -4.51 0.93 17.07
N LEU A 226 -5.06 2.04 16.57
CA LEU A 226 -4.43 3.36 16.68
C LEU A 226 -4.47 3.86 18.13
N SER A 227 -3.47 4.66 18.53
CA SER A 227 -3.49 5.29 19.84
C SER A 227 -4.65 6.30 19.94
N LEU A 228 -5.34 6.36 21.09
CA LEU A 228 -6.45 7.30 21.33
C LEU A 228 -6.04 8.78 21.14
N LEU A 229 -4.76 9.07 21.40
CA LEU A 229 -4.17 10.39 21.20
C LEU A 229 -4.23 10.81 19.72
N GLU A 230 -3.90 9.89 18.82
CA GLU A 230 -3.92 10.13 17.38
C GLU A 230 -5.33 10.19 16.81
N SER A 231 -6.25 9.35 17.30
CA SER A 231 -7.59 9.24 16.72
C SER A 231 -8.57 10.33 17.16
N ILE A 232 -8.42 10.89 18.36
CA ILE A 232 -9.41 11.82 18.95
C ILE A 232 -8.78 13.15 19.36
N ILE A 233 -7.69 13.10 20.13
CA ILE A 233 -7.14 14.31 20.78
C ILE A 233 -6.54 15.25 19.74
N PHE A 234 -5.89 14.72 18.70
CA PHE A 234 -5.27 15.57 17.69
C PHE A 234 -6.24 16.27 16.75
N PRO A 235 -7.23 15.60 16.12
CA PRO A 235 -8.25 16.30 15.34
C PRO A 235 -8.90 17.43 16.15
N ALA A 236 -9.22 17.17 17.43
CA ALA A 236 -9.74 18.18 18.33
C ALA A 236 -8.76 19.34 18.55
N ALA A 237 -7.47 19.06 18.80
CA ALA A 237 -6.44 20.08 19.01
C ALA A 237 -6.24 20.96 17.76
N VAL A 238 -6.19 20.39 16.56
CA VAL A 238 -6.05 21.13 15.29
C VAL A 238 -7.25 22.03 15.03
N ILE A 239 -8.46 21.52 15.22
CA ILE A 239 -9.70 22.30 15.06
C ILE A 239 -9.70 23.46 16.06
N THR A 240 -9.36 23.17 17.32
CA THR A 240 -9.34 24.19 18.39
C THR A 240 -8.29 25.26 18.12
N ALA A 241 -7.06 24.87 17.75
CA ALA A 241 -5.99 25.81 17.43
C ALA A 241 -6.35 26.66 16.19
N SER A 242 -6.94 26.06 15.16
CA SER A 242 -7.39 26.77 13.96
C SER A 242 -8.51 27.77 14.27
N ALA A 243 -9.48 27.39 15.10
CA ALA A 243 -10.55 28.27 15.54
C ALA A 243 -10.01 29.46 16.38
N VAL A 244 -9.12 29.19 17.33
CA VAL A 244 -8.46 30.21 18.14
C VAL A 244 -7.65 31.18 17.28
N ALA A 245 -6.89 30.66 16.31
CA ALA A 245 -6.12 31.48 15.37
C ALA A 245 -7.03 32.37 14.51
N ALA A 246 -8.15 31.84 14.01
CA ALA A 246 -9.12 32.62 13.24
C ALA A 246 -9.73 33.74 14.09
N ILE A 247 -10.15 33.45 15.32
CA ILE A 247 -10.70 34.44 16.26
C ILE A 247 -9.68 35.55 16.55
N LEU A 248 -8.44 35.17 16.86
CA LEU A 248 -7.35 36.12 17.11
C LEU A 248 -7.08 37.01 15.88
N PHE A 249 -7.06 36.42 14.68
CA PHE A 249 -6.86 37.17 13.45
C PHE A 249 -7.94 38.24 13.23
N PHE A 250 -9.21 37.92 13.47
CA PHE A 250 -10.30 38.90 13.36
C PHE A 250 -10.27 39.93 14.50
N ALA A 251 -9.96 39.53 15.72
CA ALA A 251 -9.88 40.44 16.87
C ALA A 251 -8.76 41.48 16.74
N VAL A 252 -7.62 41.10 16.16
CA VAL A 252 -6.53 42.04 15.88
C VAL A 252 -6.87 42.95 14.69
N ARG A 253 -7.56 42.44 13.67
CA ARG A 253 -7.91 43.21 12.46
C ARG A 253 -9.11 44.16 12.65
N SER A 254 -9.99 43.91 13.61
CA SER A 254 -11.16 44.77 13.86
C SER A 254 -10.87 45.98 14.74
N LYS A 255 -9.63 46.16 15.19
CA LYS A 255 -9.13 47.37 15.83
C LYS A 255 -8.33 48.19 14.83
#